data_AF-I2MT35-F1
#
_entry.id   AF-I2MT35-F1
#
_cell.length_a   1.000
_cell.length_b   1.000
_cell.length_c   1.000
_cell.angle_alpha   90.00
_cell.angle_beta   90.00
_cell.angle_gamma   90.00
#
_symmetry.space_group_name_H-M   'P 1'
#
loop_
_entity.id
_entity.type
_entity.pdbx_description
1 polymer ?
#
loop_
_entity_poly.entity_id
_entity_poly.type
_entity_poly.pdbx_seq_one_letter_code
_entity_poly.pdbx_strand_id
1 'polypeptide(L)' 'MSTWAWTYDVEHDGAQRSLAGTVDAPADAEPARILLALLSDIEKRLSLPSGVIGTGRFEVTKLD' A
#
# COMPACT_ATOMS: atom_id res chain seq x y z
N MET A 1 4.73 18.10 -7.21
CA MET A 1 4.65 16.69 -6.76
C MET A 1 4.12 16.70 -5.35
N SER A 2 3.42 15.64 -4.95
CA SER A 2 2.97 15.43 -3.57
C SER A 2 3.39 14.06 -3.05
N THR A 3 3.77 13.99 -1.79
CA THR A 3 4.15 12.82 -1.02
C THR A 3 2.95 12.30 -0.24
N TRP A 4 2.76 10.98 -0.30
CA TRP A 4 1.66 10.28 0.37
C TRP A 4 2.22 9.22 1.29
N ALA A 5 1.70 9.16 2.52
CA ALA A 5 1.91 8.04 3.43
C ALA A 5 0.84 6.97 3.20
N TRP A 6 1.22 5.71 3.39
CA TRP A 6 0.29 4.59 3.36
C TRP A 6 0.60 3.58 4.45
N THR A 7 -0.45 2.93 4.94
CA THR A 7 -0.37 1.77 5.81
C THR A 7 -1.25 0.65 5.26
N TYR A 8 -0.80 -0.59 5.47
CA TYR A 8 -1.54 -1.79 5.12
C TYR A 8 -1.44 -2.82 6.23
N ASP A 9 -2.56 -3.04 6.91
CA ASP A 9 -2.71 -4.06 7.94
C ASP A 9 -3.32 -5.32 7.32
N VAL A 10 -2.60 -6.43 7.37
CA VAL A 10 -3.01 -7.69 6.74
C VAL A 10 -2.79 -8.87 7.67
N GLU A 11 -3.70 -9.82 7.64
CA GLU A 11 -3.48 -11.14 8.22
C GLU A 11 -2.77 -12.03 7.18
N HIS A 12 -1.57 -12.50 7.53
CA HIS A 12 -0.77 -13.35 6.65
C HIS A 12 -0.10 -14.44 7.49
N ASP A 13 -0.27 -15.71 7.09
CA ASP A 13 0.18 -16.90 7.82
C ASP A 13 -0.30 -16.98 9.29
N GLY A 14 -1.53 -16.49 9.56
CA GLY A 14 -2.10 -16.48 10.91
C GLY A 14 -1.51 -15.43 11.85
N ALA A 15 -0.71 -14.50 11.33
CA ALA A 15 -0.18 -13.36 12.06
C ALA A 15 -0.62 -12.04 11.43
N GLN A 16 -0.96 -11.05 12.26
CA GLN A 16 -1.14 -9.67 11.79
C GLN A 16 0.22 -9.06 11.44
N ARG A 17 0.30 -8.45 10.26
CA ARG A 17 1.46 -7.68 9.80
C ARG A 17 0.99 -6.31 9.35
N SER A 18 1.71 -5.28 9.79
CA SER A 18 1.51 -3.91 9.35
C SER A 18 2.67 -3.52 8.43
N LEU A 19 2.34 -3.10 7.22
CA LEU A 19 3.29 -2.51 6.27
C LEU A 19 3.03 -1.02 6.19
N ALA A 20 4.10 -0.23 6.03
CA ALA A 20 4.00 1.20 5.83
C ALA A 20 5.08 1.69 4.87
N GLY A 21 4.81 2.85 4.28
CA GLY A 21 5.77 3.55 3.44
C GLY A 21 5.28 4.92 3.00
N THR A 22 6.10 5.57 2.19
CA THR A 22 5.77 6.81 1.50
C THR A 22 5.95 6.64 0.00
N VAL A 23 5.20 7.40 -0.78
CA VAL A 23 5.34 7.44 -2.24
C VAL A 23 5.14 8.85 -2.76
N ASP A 24 5.98 9.24 -3.70
CA ASP A 24 5.81 10.49 -4.43
C ASP A 24 4.89 10.26 -5.62
N ALA A 25 3.90 11.14 -5.77
CA ALA A 25 2.90 11.09 -6.83
C ALA A 25 2.70 12.49 -7.46
N PRO A 26 2.15 12.54 -8.69
CA PRO A 26 1.61 13.78 -9.23
C PRO A 26 0.65 14.46 -8.24
N ALA A 27 0.60 15.80 -8.25
CA ALA A 27 -0.20 16.56 -7.28
C ALA A 27 -1.72 16.30 -7.42
N ASP A 28 -2.14 15.88 -8.60
CA ASP A 28 -3.49 15.50 -9.04
C ASP A 28 -3.74 13.98 -9.01
N ALA A 29 -2.82 13.20 -8.42
CA ALA A 29 -2.98 11.76 -8.34
C ALA A 29 -4.18 11.36 -7.47
N GLU A 30 -5.05 10.51 -8.02
CA GLU A 30 -6.16 9.94 -7.27
C GLU A 30 -5.65 8.86 -6.29
N PRO A 31 -6.22 8.77 -5.07
CA PRO A 31 -5.82 7.77 -4.07
C PRO A 31 -5.82 6.33 -4.59
N ALA A 32 -6.76 5.98 -5.48
CA ALA A 32 -6.84 4.65 -6.09
C ALA A 32 -5.62 4.33 -6.98
N ARG A 33 -5.07 5.31 -7.69
CA ARG A 33 -3.86 5.13 -8.52
C ARG A 33 -2.63 4.96 -7.65
N ILE A 34 -2.57 5.69 -6.53
CA ILE A 34 -1.51 5.56 -5.52
C ILE A 34 -1.56 4.16 -4.90
N LEU A 35 -2.75 3.71 -4.48
CA LEU A 35 -2.97 2.35 -3.98
C LEU A 35 -2.44 1.30 -4.96
N LEU A 36 -2.86 1.33 -6.23
CA LEU A 36 -2.42 0.36 -7.25
C LEU A 36 -0.89 0.30 -7.41
N ALA A 37 -0.21 1.44 -7.37
CA ALA A 37 1.25 1.49 -7.45
C ALA A 37 1.94 0.82 -6.25
N LEU A 38 1.28 0.83 -5.08
CA LEU A 38 1.80 0.27 -3.83
C LEU A 38 1.51 -1.23 -3.67
N LEU A 39 0.46 -1.74 -4.30
CA LEU A 39 0.09 -3.17 -4.21
C LEU A 39 1.24 -4.08 -4.67
N SER A 40 1.93 -3.72 -5.76
CA SER A 40 3.08 -4.50 -6.24
C SER A 40 4.28 -4.48 -5.29
N ASP A 41 4.44 -3.45 -4.45
CA ASP A 41 5.48 -3.41 -3.41
C ASP A 41 5.10 -4.32 -2.24
N ILE A 42 3.82 -4.30 -1.85
CA ILE A 42 3.26 -5.18 -0.81
C ILE A 42 3.39 -6.66 -1.20
N GLU A 43 3.05 -7.01 -2.43
CA GLU A 43 3.19 -8.36 -2.97
C GLU A 43 4.63 -8.87 -2.83
N LYS A 44 5.62 -8.02 -3.17
CA LYS A 44 7.05 -8.36 -3.02
C LYS A 44 7.46 -8.52 -1.57
N ARG A 45 7.05 -7.60 -0.68
CA ARG A 45 7.41 -7.65 0.75
C ARG A 45 6.83 -8.87 1.46
N LEU A 46 5.66 -9.32 1.04
CA LEU A 46 5.00 -10.51 1.60
C LEU A 46 5.30 -11.79 0.82
N SER A 47 6.12 -11.73 -0.23
CA SER A 47 6.38 -12.88 -1.13
C SER A 47 5.09 -13.52 -1.68
N LEU A 48 4.08 -12.70 -1.96
CA LEU A 48 2.78 -13.14 -2.48
C LEU A 48 2.82 -13.27 -4.01
N PRO A 49 2.03 -14.19 -4.60
CA PRO A 49 1.78 -14.21 -6.03
C PRO A 49 1.14 -12.90 -6.50
N SER A 50 1.44 -12.48 -7.74
CA SER A 50 0.86 -11.26 -8.30
C SER A 50 -0.66 -11.35 -8.40
N GLY A 51 -1.36 -10.28 -8.00
CA GLY A 51 -2.82 -10.21 -7.93
C GLY A 51 -3.41 -10.87 -6.68
N VAL A 52 -2.59 -11.45 -5.81
CA VAL A 52 -3.02 -12.01 -4.52
C VAL A 52 -2.60 -11.05 -3.42
N ILE A 53 -3.55 -10.25 -2.97
CA ILE A 53 -3.39 -9.35 -1.83
C ILE A 53 -4.41 -9.87 -0.83
N GLY A 54 -3.95 -10.31 0.35
CA GLY A 54 -4.84 -10.83 1.38
C GLY A 54 -5.96 -9.84 1.73
N THR A 55 -6.94 -10.26 2.54
CA THR A 55 -7.92 -9.30 3.07
C THR A 55 -7.22 -8.45 4.14
N GLY A 56 -7.26 -7.13 3.98
CA GLY A 56 -6.60 -6.20 4.88
C GLY A 56 -7.23 -4.80 4.86
N ARG A 57 -6.78 -3.94 5.77
CA ARG A 57 -7.16 -2.52 5.83
C ARG A 57 -6.06 -1.69 5.23
N PHE A 58 -6.43 -0.80 4.31
CA PHE A 58 -5.52 0.15 3.69
C PHE A 58 -5.89 1.57 4.09
N GLU A 59 -4.89 2.37 4.47
CA GLU A 59 -5.06 3.80 4.70
C GLU A 59 -4.04 4.58 3.87
N VAL A 60 -4.48 5.68 3.26
CA VAL A 60 -3.62 6.57 2.46
C VAL A 60 -3.86 7.99 2.92
N THR A 61 -2.78 8.72 3.23
CA THR A 61 -2.83 10.10 3.71
C THR A 61 -1.88 10.95 2.90
N LYS A 62 -2.38 12.04 2.31
CA LYS A 62 -1.54 13.06 1.68
C LYS A 62 -0.79 13.85 2.76
N LEU A 63 0.53 14.01 2.64
CA LEU A 63 1.36 14.64 3.67
C LEU A 63 1.63 16.14 3.43
N ASP A 64 1.62 16.59 2.18
CA ASP A 64 1.82 17.99 1.75
C ASP A 64 0.60 18.62 1.09
#